data_AF-E9IYC3-F1
#
_entry.id   AF-E9IYC3-F1
#
_cell.length_a   1.000
_cell.length_b   1.000
_cell.length_c   1.000
_cell.angle_alpha   90.00
_cell.angle_beta   90.00
_cell.angle_gamma   90.00
#
_symmetry.space_group_name_H-M   'P 1'
#
loop_
_entity.id
_entity.type
_entity.pdbx_description
1 polymer ?
#
loop_
_entity_poly.entity_id
_entity_poly.type
_entity_poly.pdbx_seq_one_letter_code
_entity_poly.pdbx_strand_id
1 'polypeptide(L)'
;MSYQRLMFVLYLCHSVVFCVSYSTQFHGSNENNDIHLLPAYAVASRANLLNSTICRIQLQNFRDAVDQRILWGLKILDSSGSPKPGFLYGNNFWLGSRSQCLDITNRIPFSIAEKQILNNTRYRNPQNEFPPFEVNYIVAHIRHNSTLQYHISTMNLSFVESEVSLVL
;
A
#
# COMPACT_ATOMS: atom_id res chain seq x y z
N MET A 1 30.95 -42.89 -14.89
CA MET A 1 29.70 -42.16 -15.23
C MET A 1 29.85 -41.58 -16.63
N SER A 2 28.88 -41.77 -17.52
CA SER A 2 28.97 -41.31 -18.92
C SER A 2 29.09 -39.78 -19.01
N TYR A 3 29.98 -39.28 -19.87
CA TYR A 3 30.25 -37.85 -20.12
C TYR A 3 28.97 -37.02 -20.32
N GLN A 4 27.96 -37.62 -20.95
CA GLN A 4 26.65 -36.99 -21.17
C GLN A 4 25.90 -36.69 -19.86
N ARG A 5 26.02 -37.54 -18.84
CA ARG A 5 25.39 -37.29 -17.52
C ARG A 5 26.09 -36.16 -16.77
N LEU A 6 27.42 -36.03 -16.92
CA LEU A 6 28.18 -34.94 -16.28
C LEU A 6 27.81 -33.58 -16.91
N MET A 7 27.69 -33.53 -18.24
CA MET A 7 27.27 -32.32 -18.96
C MET A 7 25.86 -31.87 -18.60
N PHE A 8 24.93 -32.80 -18.44
CA PHE A 8 23.56 -32.48 -18.03
C PHE A 8 23.49 -31.89 -16.61
N VAL A 9 24.28 -32.44 -15.68
CA VAL A 9 24.36 -31.94 -14.30
C VAL A 9 24.98 -30.55 -14.25
N LEU A 10 26.05 -30.30 -15.01
CA LEU A 10 26.69 -28.99 -15.09
C LEU A 10 25.75 -27.93 -15.69
N TYR A 11 24.99 -28.28 -16.72
CA TYR A 11 24.01 -27.39 -17.34
C TYR A 11 22.87 -27.01 -16.37
N LEU A 12 22.31 -28.00 -15.66
CA LEU A 12 21.29 -27.75 -14.64
C LEU A 12 21.82 -26.87 -13.51
N CYS A 13 23.04 -27.12 -13.05
CA CYS A 13 23.67 -26.33 -12.00
C CYS A 13 23.88 -24.86 -12.44
N HIS A 14 24.35 -24.64 -13.66
CA HIS A 14 24.50 -23.29 -14.22
C HIS A 14 23.15 -22.57 -14.34
N SER A 15 22.11 -23.25 -14.81
CA SER A 15 20.78 -22.66 -14.97
C SER A 15 20.16 -22.25 -13.63
N VAL A 16 20.33 -23.07 -12.59
CA VAL A 16 19.86 -22.76 -11.23
C VAL A 16 20.64 -21.60 -10.63
N VAL A 17 21.97 -21.56 -10.77
CA VAL A 17 22.80 -20.45 -10.28
C VAL A 17 22.40 -19.14 -10.96
N PHE A 18 22.17 -19.15 -12.29
CA PHE A 18 21.66 -17.97 -13.01
C PHE A 18 20.27 -17.53 -12.52
N CYS A 19 19.33 -18.46 -12.29
CA CYS A 19 18.00 -18.12 -11.76
C CYS A 19 18.07 -17.51 -10.34
N VAL A 20 18.99 -17.98 -9.50
CA VAL A 20 19.19 -17.43 -8.15
C VAL A 20 19.81 -16.04 -8.22
N SER A 21 20.82 -15.81 -9.07
CA SER A 21 21.40 -14.46 -9.22
C SER A 21 20.43 -13.46 -9.86
N TYR A 22 19.62 -13.85 -10.85
CA TYR A 22 18.57 -12.99 -11.41
C TYR A 22 17.47 -12.67 -10.40
N SER A 23 17.05 -13.63 -9.57
CA SER A 23 16.05 -13.36 -8.52
C SER A 23 16.58 -12.46 -7.39
N THR A 24 17.89 -12.51 -7.09
CA THR A 24 18.50 -11.57 -6.13
C THR A 24 18.67 -10.14 -6.67
N GLN A 25 18.75 -9.94 -7.99
CA GLN A 25 18.81 -8.60 -8.61
C GLN A 25 17.43 -7.93 -8.72
N PHE A 26 16.34 -8.71 -8.73
CA PHE A 26 14.97 -8.17 -8.78
C PHE A 26 14.44 -7.66 -7.43
N HIS A 27 15.21 -7.81 -6.34
CA HIS A 27 14.85 -7.33 -5.01
C HIS A 27 15.52 -5.98 -4.70
N GLY A 28 15.47 -5.08 -5.68
CA GLY A 28 15.99 -3.72 -5.58
C GLY A 28 15.03 -2.71 -6.21
N SER A 29 13.71 -2.96 -6.11
CA SER A 29 12.76 -1.85 -6.29
C SER A 29 13.03 -0.89 -5.13
N ASN A 30 13.26 0.36 -5.46
CA ASN A 30 13.43 1.45 -4.52
C ASN A 30 12.11 1.56 -3.71
N GLU A 31 11.98 0.84 -2.59
CA GLU A 31 10.73 0.63 -1.81
C GLU A 31 9.96 1.94 -1.54
N ASN A 32 10.67 3.07 -1.50
CA ASN A 32 10.09 4.37 -1.22
C ASN A 32 9.23 4.91 -2.37
N ASN A 33 9.50 4.53 -3.63
CA ASN A 33 8.80 5.08 -4.79
C ASN A 33 7.35 4.60 -4.90
N ASP A 34 7.03 3.40 -4.41
CA ASP A 34 5.70 2.81 -4.55
C ASP A 34 4.69 3.39 -3.54
N ILE A 35 5.15 3.77 -2.34
CA ILE A 35 4.29 4.40 -1.32
C ILE A 35 3.79 5.76 -1.81
N HIS A 36 4.65 6.51 -2.51
CA HIS A 36 4.28 7.80 -3.08
C HIS A 36 3.19 7.70 -4.15
N LEU A 37 2.95 6.51 -4.71
CA LEU A 37 1.90 6.25 -5.69
C LEU A 37 0.54 5.97 -5.03
N LEU A 38 0.50 5.76 -3.71
CA LEU A 38 -0.74 5.45 -3.00
C LEU A 38 -1.56 6.72 -2.76
N PRO A 39 -2.85 6.75 -3.17
CA PRO A 39 -3.72 7.91 -3.04
C PRO A 39 -3.79 8.51 -1.64
N ALA A 40 -3.89 7.69 -0.59
CA ALA A 40 -3.92 8.18 0.79
C ALA A 40 -2.64 8.93 1.18
N TYR A 41 -1.47 8.39 0.81
CA TYR A 41 -0.20 9.09 1.01
C TYR A 41 -0.12 10.37 0.17
N ALA A 42 -0.57 10.33 -1.08
CA ALA A 42 -0.59 11.50 -1.94
C ALA A 42 -1.42 12.65 -1.35
N VAL A 43 -2.60 12.36 -0.78
CA VAL A 43 -3.41 13.34 -0.05
C VAL A 43 -2.67 13.88 1.17
N ALA A 44 -2.08 13.00 1.98
CA ALA A 44 -1.34 13.38 3.18
C ALA A 44 -0.10 14.25 2.87
N SER A 45 0.60 13.96 1.77
CA SER A 45 1.77 14.74 1.30
C SER A 45 1.42 16.20 0.99
N ARG A 46 0.16 16.47 0.65
CA ARG A 46 -0.37 17.79 0.32
C ARG A 46 -1.02 18.51 1.52
N ALA A 47 -0.90 17.98 2.74
CA ALA A 47 -1.46 18.59 3.94
C ALA A 47 -1.12 20.08 4.11
N ASN A 48 0.08 20.51 3.68
CA ASN A 48 0.53 21.91 3.77
C ASN A 48 -0.32 22.90 2.95
N LEU A 49 -1.12 22.43 1.98
CA LEU A 49 -2.06 23.27 1.23
C LEU A 49 -3.29 23.65 2.06
N LEU A 50 -3.57 22.91 3.13
CA LEU A 50 -4.64 23.23 4.05
C LEU A 50 -4.18 24.34 4.99
N ASN A 51 -5.09 25.26 5.30
CA ASN A 51 -4.88 26.25 6.36
C ASN A 51 -4.70 25.54 7.73
N SER A 52 -4.35 26.29 8.78
CA SER A 52 -4.08 25.79 10.14
C SER A 52 -5.30 25.16 10.83
N THR A 53 -5.72 24.02 10.29
CA THR A 53 -6.87 23.20 10.66
C THR A 53 -6.38 21.95 11.36
N ILE A 54 -7.27 21.33 12.13
CA ILE A 54 -7.03 20.01 12.74
C ILE A 54 -6.71 18.97 11.65
N CYS A 55 -7.41 19.04 10.51
CA CYS A 55 -7.19 18.17 9.36
C CYS A 55 -5.75 18.22 8.84
N ARG A 56 -5.15 19.43 8.73
CA ARG A 56 -3.74 19.57 8.35
C ARG A 56 -2.82 18.79 9.29
N ILE A 57 -3.03 18.94 10.60
CA ILE A 57 -2.19 18.31 11.63
C ILE A 57 -2.34 16.79 11.58
N GLN A 58 -3.57 16.28 11.46
CA GLN A 58 -3.85 14.85 11.35
C GLN A 58 -3.21 14.23 10.10
N LEU A 59 -3.32 14.90 8.95
CA LEU A 59 -2.68 14.44 7.71
C LEU A 59 -1.15 14.49 7.78
N GLN A 60 -0.57 15.50 8.43
CA GLN A 60 0.88 15.56 8.69
C GLN A 60 1.32 14.41 9.59
N ASN A 61 0.61 14.18 10.70
CA ASN A 61 0.90 13.07 11.61
C ASN A 61 0.79 11.71 10.90
N PHE A 62 -0.21 11.54 10.03
CA PHE A 62 -0.35 10.33 9.22
C PHE A 62 0.83 10.15 8.25
N ARG A 63 1.18 11.19 7.48
CA ARG A 63 2.35 11.15 6.58
C ARG A 63 3.62 10.79 7.34
N ASP A 64 3.88 11.48 8.45
CA ASP A 64 5.10 11.28 9.24
C ASP A 64 5.13 9.87 9.87
N ALA A 65 3.98 9.31 10.25
CA ALA A 65 3.87 7.93 10.72
C ALA A 65 4.16 6.90 9.62
N VAL A 66 3.74 7.16 8.37
CA VAL A 66 4.11 6.31 7.23
C VAL A 66 5.61 6.39 6.97
N ASP A 67 6.17 7.60 6.91
CA ASP A 67 7.60 7.83 6.65
C ASP A 67 8.49 7.16 7.71
N GLN A 68 8.06 7.19 8.98
CA GLN A 68 8.73 6.55 10.11
C GLN A 68 8.40 5.04 10.24
N ARG A 69 7.62 4.47 9.32
CA ARG A 69 7.18 3.06 9.33
C ARG A 69 6.46 2.66 10.64
N ILE A 70 5.69 3.58 11.22
CA ILE A 70 4.88 3.36 12.42
C ILE A 70 3.66 2.50 12.03
N LEU A 71 3.39 1.45 12.82
CA LEU A 71 2.44 0.40 12.47
C LEU A 71 1.04 0.93 12.17
N TRP A 72 0.48 1.84 12.97
CA TRP A 72 -0.86 2.38 12.70
C TRP A 72 -0.93 3.14 11.37
N GLY A 73 0.12 3.90 11.00
CA GLY A 73 0.19 4.62 9.74
C GLY A 73 0.25 3.66 8.56
N LEU A 74 1.04 2.58 8.69
CA LEU A 74 1.10 1.53 7.67
C LEU A 74 -0.22 0.77 7.53
N LYS A 75 -0.94 0.50 8.63
CA LYS A 75 -2.28 -0.12 8.56
C LYS A 75 -3.29 0.76 7.83
N ILE A 76 -3.31 2.06 8.11
CA ILE A 76 -4.16 3.03 7.40
C ILE A 76 -3.87 3.01 5.90
N LEU A 77 -2.59 3.04 5.55
CA LEU A 77 -2.12 3.03 4.18
C LEU A 77 -2.52 1.73 3.44
N ASP A 78 -2.31 0.58 4.07
CA ASP A 78 -2.69 -0.75 3.55
C ASP A 78 -4.20 -0.92 3.39
N SER A 79 -4.98 -0.33 4.30
CA SER A 79 -6.45 -0.36 4.26
C SER A 79 -7.05 0.58 3.22
N SER A 80 -6.26 1.51 2.69
CA SER A 80 -6.70 2.48 1.69
C SER A 80 -6.66 1.90 0.27
N GLY A 81 -7.36 2.56 -0.64
CA GLY A 81 -7.35 2.22 -2.06
C GLY A 81 -5.96 2.34 -2.66
N SER A 82 -5.59 1.35 -3.49
CA SER A 82 -4.34 1.34 -4.26
C SER A 82 -4.62 1.23 -5.75
N PRO A 83 -3.83 1.90 -6.61
CA PRO A 83 -3.93 1.75 -8.05
C PRO A 83 -3.80 0.28 -8.44
N LYS A 84 -4.78 -0.22 -9.21
CA LYS A 84 -4.76 -1.58 -9.73
C LYS A 84 -4.37 -1.57 -11.21
N PRO A 85 -3.78 -2.67 -11.73
CA PRO A 85 -3.58 -2.83 -13.16
C PRO A 85 -4.89 -2.63 -13.93
N GLY A 86 -4.78 -2.18 -15.18
CA GLY A 86 -5.94 -1.97 -16.04
C GLY A 86 -6.43 -0.51 -16.10
N PHE A 87 -5.72 0.46 -15.52
CA PHE A 87 -6.09 1.88 -15.63
C PHE A 87 -6.29 2.31 -17.09
N LEU A 88 -5.34 1.98 -17.99
CA LEU A 88 -5.45 2.28 -19.43
C LEU A 88 -6.64 1.58 -20.13
N TYR A 89 -7.23 0.59 -19.46
CA TYR A 89 -8.37 -0.20 -19.91
C TYR A 89 -9.65 0.11 -19.11
N GLY A 90 -9.68 1.22 -18.36
CA GLY A 90 -10.88 1.72 -17.69
C GLY A 90 -11.01 1.31 -16.23
N ASN A 91 -9.98 0.71 -15.64
CA ASN A 91 -10.00 0.39 -14.21
C ASN A 91 -9.76 1.65 -13.36
N ASN A 92 -10.86 2.31 -13.05
CA ASN A 92 -10.90 3.55 -12.27
C ASN A 92 -11.41 3.33 -10.83
N PHE A 93 -11.48 2.08 -10.37
CA PHE A 93 -11.95 1.72 -9.03
C PHE A 93 -10.79 1.23 -8.16
N TRP A 94 -10.34 2.09 -7.24
CA TRP A 94 -9.27 1.79 -6.30
C TRP A 94 -9.86 1.75 -4.90
N LEU A 95 -10.58 0.67 -4.61
CA LEU A 95 -11.21 0.46 -3.31
C LEU A 95 -10.24 -0.15 -2.31
N GLY A 96 -10.36 0.30 -1.07
CA GLY A 96 -9.65 -0.21 0.09
C GLY A 96 -10.51 -1.22 0.85
N SER A 97 -10.13 -1.52 2.09
CA SER A 97 -10.90 -2.43 2.94
C SER A 97 -11.58 -1.70 4.09
N ARG A 98 -12.91 -1.69 4.06
CA ARG A 98 -13.71 -1.14 5.14
C ARG A 98 -13.55 -1.92 6.45
N SER A 99 -13.42 -3.25 6.38
CA SER A 99 -13.22 -4.06 7.59
C SER A 99 -11.87 -3.78 8.25
N GLN A 100 -10.79 -3.65 7.44
CA GLN A 100 -9.48 -3.28 7.98
C GLN A 100 -9.49 -1.88 8.60
N CYS A 101 -10.21 -0.92 8.00
CA CYS A 101 -10.43 0.40 8.62
C CYS A 101 -11.04 0.30 10.02
N LEU A 102 -12.06 -0.55 10.20
CA LEU A 102 -12.70 -0.77 11.51
C LEU A 102 -11.75 -1.47 12.50
N ASP A 103 -10.88 -2.35 12.00
CA ASP A 103 -9.89 -3.05 12.82
C ASP A 103 -8.73 -2.16 13.28
N ILE A 104 -8.43 -1.06 12.59
CA ILE A 104 -7.37 -0.12 12.99
C ILE A 104 -7.66 0.52 14.36
N THR A 105 -8.92 0.85 14.63
CA THR A 105 -9.35 1.45 15.90
C THR A 105 -9.72 0.40 16.94
N ASN A 106 -9.83 -0.87 16.53
CA ASN A 106 -10.17 -1.98 17.42
C ASN A 106 -9.01 -2.33 18.34
N ARG A 107 -9.20 -2.09 19.64
CA ARG A 107 -8.21 -2.37 20.70
C ARG A 107 -8.38 -3.76 21.34
N ILE A 108 -9.38 -4.53 20.90
CA ILE A 108 -9.64 -5.86 21.46
C ILE A 108 -8.53 -6.80 20.97
N PRO A 109 -7.76 -7.42 21.89
CA PRO A 109 -6.71 -8.35 21.49
C PRO A 109 -7.33 -9.59 20.85
N PHE A 110 -6.71 -10.10 19.79
CA PHE A 110 -7.05 -11.40 19.22
C PHE A 110 -6.88 -12.49 20.28
N SER A 111 -7.88 -13.36 20.43
CA SER A 111 -7.92 -14.44 21.44
C SER A 111 -6.93 -15.59 21.19
N ILE A 112 -5.90 -15.38 20.34
CA ILE A 112 -5.13 -16.48 19.73
C ILE A 112 -4.10 -17.10 20.71
N ALA A 113 -3.61 -16.40 21.73
CA ALA A 113 -3.00 -17.00 22.93
C ALA A 113 -2.44 -15.91 23.83
N GLU A 114 -2.84 -15.92 25.10
CA GLU A 114 -2.23 -15.11 26.17
C GLU A 114 -0.69 -15.23 26.20
N LYS A 115 -0.16 -16.42 25.85
CA LYS A 115 1.29 -16.68 25.71
C LYS A 115 1.97 -15.93 24.55
N GLN A 116 1.27 -15.61 23.47
CA GLN A 116 1.84 -14.82 22.36
C GLN A 116 1.84 -13.32 22.68
N ILE A 117 0.90 -12.85 23.49
CA ILE A 117 0.78 -11.45 23.92
C ILE A 117 1.98 -11.03 24.79
N LEU A 118 2.50 -11.95 25.63
CA LEU A 118 3.66 -11.69 26.50
C LEU A 118 4.94 -11.28 25.75
N ASN A 119 5.06 -11.59 24.45
CA ASN A 119 6.20 -11.20 23.62
C ASN A 119 5.97 -9.92 22.81
N ASN A 120 4.76 -9.38 22.74
CA ASN A 120 4.47 -8.22 21.90
C ASN A 120 5.16 -6.95 22.40
N THR A 121 5.32 -6.78 23.71
CA THR A 121 6.06 -5.64 24.31
C THR A 121 7.56 -5.67 24.02
N ARG A 122 8.12 -6.83 23.63
CA ARG A 122 9.54 -6.94 23.27
C ARG A 122 9.84 -6.40 21.87
N TYR A 123 8.89 -6.50 20.95
CA TYR A 123 9.09 -6.18 19.53
C TYR A 123 8.21 -5.05 19.02
N ARG A 124 7.20 -4.62 19.79
CA ARG A 124 6.26 -3.57 19.42
C ARG A 124 6.08 -2.59 20.55
N ASN A 125 5.98 -1.31 20.20
CA ASN A 125 5.52 -0.28 21.11
C ASN A 125 3.99 -0.21 21.01
N PRO A 126 3.23 -0.51 22.09
CA PRO A 126 1.76 -0.42 22.08
C PRO A 126 1.23 0.96 21.68
N GLN A 127 1.98 2.04 21.93
CA GLN A 127 1.61 3.41 21.54
C GLN A 127 1.65 3.61 20.02
N ASN A 128 2.40 2.78 19.30
CA ASN A 128 2.55 2.85 17.85
C ASN A 128 1.54 1.96 17.10
N GLU A 129 0.68 1.23 17.82
CA GLU A 129 -0.27 0.29 17.20
C GLU A 129 -1.60 0.94 16.81
N PHE A 130 -1.92 2.10 17.38
CA PHE A 130 -3.20 2.79 17.24
C PHE A 130 -3.00 4.25 16.84
N PRO A 131 -3.85 4.80 15.95
CA PRO A 131 -3.80 6.21 15.60
C PRO A 131 -4.19 7.10 16.80
N PRO A 132 -3.64 8.32 16.91
CA PRO A 132 -3.98 9.27 17.96
C PRO A 132 -5.28 10.05 17.68
N PHE A 133 -6.00 9.72 16.61
CA PHE A 133 -7.26 10.33 16.18
C PHE A 133 -8.18 9.27 15.55
N GLU A 134 -9.45 9.60 15.44
CA GLU A 134 -10.43 8.78 14.74
C GLU A 134 -10.15 8.75 13.24
N VAL A 135 -10.23 7.57 12.64
CA VAL A 135 -10.04 7.36 11.21
C VAL A 135 -11.33 6.86 10.59
N ASN A 136 -11.64 7.35 9.39
CA ASN A 136 -12.87 7.05 8.69
C ASN A 136 -12.59 6.42 7.33
N TYR A 137 -13.46 5.50 6.92
CA TYR A 137 -13.48 5.00 5.55
C TYR A 137 -14.28 5.95 4.68
N ILE A 138 -13.59 6.64 3.76
CA ILE A 138 -14.16 7.66 2.89
C ILE A 138 -13.98 7.21 1.44
N VAL A 139 -14.98 7.41 0.58
CA VAL A 139 -14.85 7.24 -0.87
C VAL A 139 -14.81 8.61 -1.52
N ALA A 140 -13.73 8.87 -2.25
CA ALA A 140 -13.52 10.10 -3.00
C ALA A 140 -13.71 9.84 -4.50
N HIS A 141 -14.50 10.70 -5.15
CA HIS A 141 -14.65 10.72 -6.60
C HIS A 141 -13.67 11.75 -7.17
N ILE A 142 -12.67 11.27 -7.92
CA ILE A 142 -11.61 12.08 -8.52
C ILE A 142 -11.88 12.18 -10.02
N ARG A 143 -12.13 13.40 -10.50
CA ARG A 143 -12.21 13.68 -11.94
C ARG A 143 -10.89 14.19 -12.46
N HIS A 144 -10.37 13.56 -13.51
CA HIS A 144 -9.13 13.97 -14.16
C HIS A 144 -9.25 13.93 -15.69
N ASN A 145 -8.55 14.85 -16.36
CA ASN A 145 -8.47 14.89 -17.81
C ASN A 145 -7.28 14.02 -18.25
N SER A 146 -7.53 12.73 -18.46
CA SER A 146 -6.50 11.80 -18.97
C SER A 146 -6.81 11.45 -20.42
N THR A 147 -5.84 11.69 -21.30
CA THR A 147 -5.87 11.24 -22.69
C THR A 147 -5.56 9.76 -22.84
N LEU A 148 -5.20 9.07 -21.75
CA LEU A 148 -4.70 7.69 -21.79
C LEU A 148 -5.80 6.62 -21.83
N GLN A 149 -7.07 6.99 -21.59
CA GLN A 149 -8.23 6.07 -21.54
C GLN A 149 -9.26 6.31 -22.66
N TYR A 150 -8.89 7.01 -23.73
CA TYR A 150 -9.77 7.44 -24.82
C TYR A 150 -10.45 6.31 -25.63
N HIS A 151 -10.06 5.04 -25.44
CA HIS A 151 -10.59 3.88 -26.16
C HIS A 151 -11.63 3.05 -25.39
N ILE A 152 -11.90 3.37 -24.12
CA ILE A 152 -13.03 2.75 -23.42
C ILE A 152 -14.30 3.48 -23.86
N SER A 153 -15.17 2.76 -24.56
CA SER A 153 -16.40 3.29 -25.16
C SER A 153 -17.46 3.58 -24.10
N THR A 154 -17.32 4.67 -23.36
CA THR A 154 -18.44 5.29 -22.63
C THR A 154 -18.60 6.72 -23.14
N MET A 155 -19.79 7.00 -23.63
CA MET A 155 -20.14 8.19 -24.40
C MET A 155 -19.71 9.49 -23.72
N ASN A 156 -19.04 10.36 -24.48
CA ASN A 156 -19.01 11.82 -24.30
C ASN A 156 -18.33 12.44 -23.06
N LEU A 157 -17.31 11.83 -22.45
CA LEU A 157 -16.51 12.56 -21.45
C LEU A 157 -15.02 12.64 -21.85
N SER A 158 -14.55 13.88 -22.07
CA SER A 158 -13.13 14.25 -22.02
C SER A 158 -12.53 14.17 -20.60
N PHE A 159 -13.24 13.56 -19.66
CA PHE A 159 -12.87 13.44 -18.26
C PHE A 159 -13.05 12.00 -17.80
N VAL A 160 -12.05 11.46 -17.14
CA VAL A 160 -12.10 10.16 -16.47
C VAL A 160 -12.49 10.41 -15.01
N GLU A 161 -13.46 9.65 -14.52
CA GLU A 161 -13.85 9.65 -13.11
C GLU A 161 -13.31 8.39 -12.45
N SER A 162 -12.55 8.57 -11.36
CA SER A 162 -12.00 7.50 -10.55
C SER A 162 -12.59 7.51 -9.15
N GLU A 163 -12.96 6.34 -8.67
CA GLU A 163 -13.44 6.12 -7.31
C GLU A 163 -12.32 5.56 -6.47
N VAL A 164 -11.94 6.28 -5.42
CA VAL A 164 -10.82 5.93 -4.56
C VAL A 164 -11.28 5.89 -3.12
N SER A 165 -11.02 4.78 -2.44
CA SER A 165 -11.26 4.71 -1.00
C SER A 165 -10.04 5.19 -0.22
N LEU A 166 -10.28 6.00 0.80
CA LEU A 166 -9.26 6.58 1.67
C LEU A 166 -9.64 6.24 3.12
N VAL A 167 -8.68 5.75 3.89
CA VAL A 167 -8.80 5.68 5.34
C VAL A 167 -8.03 6.86 5.90
N LEU A 168 -8.73 7.87 6.45
CA LEU A 168 -8.14 9.13 6.94
C LEU A 168 -8.86 9.66 8.17
#